data_AF-A0A821W0E6-F1
#
_entry.id   AF-A0A821W0E6-F1
#
_cell.length_a   1.000
_cell.length_b   1.000
_cell.length_c   1.000
_cell.angle_alpha   90.00
_cell.angle_beta   90.00
_cell.angle_gamma   90.00
#
_symmetry.space_group_name_H-M   'P 1'
#
loop_
_entity.id
_entity.type
_entity.pdbx_description
1 polymer ?
#
loop_
_entity_poly.entity_id
_entity_poly.type
_entity_poly.pdbx_seq_one_letter_code
_entity_poly.pdbx_strand_id
1 'polypeptide(L)'
;MKKSPKELSTIEYLEKYVYPILLKGIEQLLIEAEKRKCLERKRSAFNALDYLTRYLYYKNPNRINLSDEQNQQLSDINQLLEDIPFVRIHFEKYPRAPLPKSLLWSEEEATLIIQSYYRGYRVRKQPEVQELRQWQREWREANRNIHDVVEDFWRQHTSPSPV
;
A
#
# COMPACT_ATOMS: atom_id res chain seq x y z
N MET A 1 -41.17 -31.46 -2.80
CA MET A 1 -40.63 -30.92 -1.53
C MET A 1 -39.24 -30.33 -1.81
N LYS A 2 -38.93 -29.11 -1.36
CA LYS A 2 -37.57 -28.55 -1.52
C LYS A 2 -36.63 -29.32 -0.59
N LYS A 3 -35.66 -30.05 -1.14
CA LYS A 3 -34.59 -30.72 -0.35
C LYS A 3 -33.89 -29.70 0.55
N SER A 4 -33.56 -30.13 1.78
CA SER A 4 -32.78 -29.33 2.72
C SER A 4 -31.38 -29.07 2.15
N PRO A 5 -30.71 -27.93 2.43
CA PRO A 5 -29.38 -27.64 1.89
C PRO A 5 -28.33 -28.72 2.22
N LYS A 6 -28.50 -29.44 3.33
CA LYS A 6 -27.60 -30.53 3.77
C LYS A 6 -27.81 -31.85 3.00
N GLU A 7 -28.89 -31.96 2.25
CA GLU A 7 -29.30 -33.17 1.51
C GLU A 7 -29.01 -33.05 0.01
N LEU A 8 -28.47 -31.91 -0.42
CA LEU A 8 -28.08 -31.67 -1.81
C LEU A 8 -26.69 -32.23 -2.08
N SER A 9 -26.46 -32.65 -3.32
CA SER A 9 -25.10 -32.87 -3.78
C SER A 9 -24.31 -31.56 -3.74
N THR A 10 -22.98 -31.65 -3.68
CA THR A 10 -22.12 -30.45 -3.63
C THR A 10 -22.38 -29.51 -4.81
N ILE A 11 -22.58 -30.04 -6.01
CA ILE A 11 -22.84 -29.25 -7.22
C ILE A 11 -24.19 -28.53 -7.10
N GLU A 12 -25.26 -29.25 -6.76
CA GLU A 12 -26.59 -28.64 -6.59
C GLU A 12 -26.59 -27.56 -5.49
N TYR A 13 -25.82 -27.74 -4.42
CA TYR A 13 -25.66 -26.73 -3.38
C TYR A 13 -24.98 -25.47 -3.92
N LEU A 14 -23.86 -25.62 -4.64
CA LEU A 14 -23.12 -24.51 -5.23
C LEU A 14 -23.98 -23.73 -6.22
N GLU A 15 -24.64 -24.42 -7.14
CA GLU A 15 -25.51 -23.81 -8.15
C GLU A 15 -26.68 -23.03 -7.55
N LYS A 16 -27.26 -23.56 -6.46
CA LYS A 16 -28.45 -22.99 -5.86
C LYS A 16 -28.17 -21.88 -4.85
N TYR A 17 -27.08 -21.97 -4.09
CA TYR A 17 -26.83 -21.08 -2.95
C TYR A 17 -25.59 -20.19 -3.10
N VAL A 18 -24.56 -20.64 -3.83
CA VAL A 18 -23.27 -19.93 -3.91
C VAL A 18 -23.16 -19.13 -5.21
N TYR A 19 -23.31 -19.80 -6.36
CA TYR A 19 -23.12 -19.19 -7.68
C TYR A 19 -24.01 -17.97 -7.95
N PRO A 20 -25.30 -17.93 -7.56
CA PRO A 20 -26.15 -16.77 -7.86
C PRO A 20 -25.65 -15.46 -7.23
N ILE A 21 -24.94 -15.55 -6.10
CA ILE A 21 -24.35 -14.40 -5.41
C ILE A 21 -22.92 -14.17 -5.91
N LEU A 22 -22.14 -15.24 -6.01
CA LEU A 22 -20.74 -15.18 -6.41
C LEU A 22 -20.56 -14.66 -7.84
N LEU A 23 -21.36 -15.13 -8.79
CA LEU A 23 -21.28 -14.70 -10.20
C LEU A 23 -21.56 -13.20 -10.34
N LYS A 24 -22.56 -12.67 -9.62
CA LYS A 24 -22.83 -11.22 -9.58
C LYS A 24 -21.65 -10.45 -9.00
N GLY A 25 -21.03 -10.98 -7.94
CA GLY A 25 -19.83 -10.38 -7.35
C GLY A 25 -18.63 -10.37 -8.31
N ILE A 26 -18.42 -11.46 -9.05
CA ILE A 26 -17.36 -11.55 -10.06
C ILE A 26 -17.64 -10.60 -11.22
N GLU A 27 -18.87 -10.49 -11.70
CA GLU A 27 -19.27 -9.53 -12.73
C GLU A 27 -18.93 -8.09 -12.32
N GLN A 28 -19.33 -7.69 -11.11
CA GLN A 28 -19.04 -6.34 -10.60
C GLN A 28 -17.54 -6.11 -10.38
N LEU A 29 -16.81 -7.15 -9.97
CA LEU A 29 -15.36 -7.12 -9.85
C LEU A 29 -14.69 -6.87 -11.20
N LEU A 30 -15.15 -7.53 -12.28
CA LEU A 30 -14.61 -7.35 -13.62
C LEU A 30 -14.86 -5.93 -14.14
N ILE A 31 -16.06 -5.39 -13.94
CA ILE A 31 -16.41 -4.01 -14.28
C ILE A 31 -15.48 -3.02 -13.56
N GLU A 32 -15.23 -3.22 -12.26
CA GLU A 32 -14.32 -2.35 -11.50
C GLU A 32 -12.85 -2.53 -11.89
N ALA A 33 -12.44 -3.76 -12.22
CA ALA A 33 -11.09 -4.03 -12.73
C ALA A 33 -10.84 -3.33 -14.06
N GLU A 34 -11.83 -3.31 -14.96
CA GLU A 34 -11.78 -2.60 -16.24
C GLU A 34 -11.70 -1.08 -16.03
N LYS A 35 -12.57 -0.49 -15.20
CA LYS A 35 -12.52 0.96 -14.87
C LYS A 35 -11.15 1.40 -14.34
N ARG A 36 -10.50 0.54 -13.55
CA ARG A 36 -9.17 0.78 -12.98
C ARG A 36 -8.02 0.41 -13.93
N LYS A 37 -8.33 0.00 -15.18
CA LYS A 37 -7.37 -0.44 -16.21
C LYS A 37 -6.44 -1.55 -15.72
N CYS A 38 -6.95 -2.42 -14.83
CA CYS A 38 -6.16 -3.51 -14.24
C CYS A 38 -5.78 -4.56 -15.28
N LEU A 39 -6.62 -4.73 -16.31
CA LEU A 39 -6.41 -5.69 -17.38
C LEU A 39 -5.42 -5.19 -18.45
N GLU A 40 -5.20 -3.88 -18.52
CA GLU A 40 -4.25 -3.25 -19.45
C GLU A 40 -2.83 -3.20 -18.86
N ARG A 41 -2.72 -3.14 -17.53
CA ARG A 41 -1.45 -2.93 -16.81
C ARG A 41 -0.91 -4.25 -16.27
N LYS A 42 0.42 -4.44 -16.35
CA LYS A 42 1.10 -5.63 -15.77
C LYS A 42 0.98 -5.71 -14.24
N ARG A 43 0.82 -4.57 -13.57
CA ARG A 43 0.68 -4.48 -12.10
C ARG A 43 -0.42 -3.49 -11.75
N SER A 44 -1.14 -3.77 -10.67
CA SER A 44 -2.22 -2.92 -10.16
C SER A 44 -2.21 -2.91 -8.63
N ALA A 45 -2.63 -1.80 -8.03
CA ALA A 45 -2.94 -1.72 -6.60
C ALA A 45 -4.29 -2.38 -6.26
N PHE A 46 -5.11 -2.69 -7.27
CA PHE A 46 -6.41 -3.32 -7.08
C PHE A 46 -6.26 -4.78 -6.67
N ASN A 47 -6.77 -5.13 -5.48
CA ASN A 47 -6.85 -6.50 -5.01
C ASN A 47 -8.26 -7.06 -5.25
N ALA A 48 -8.34 -8.05 -6.14
CA ALA A 48 -9.58 -8.71 -6.52
C ALA A 48 -10.25 -9.45 -5.34
N LEU A 49 -9.47 -10.10 -4.48
CA LEU A 49 -10.01 -10.83 -3.32
C LEU A 49 -10.56 -9.87 -2.27
N ASP A 50 -9.88 -8.74 -2.04
CA ASP A 50 -10.37 -7.68 -1.15
C ASP A 50 -11.71 -7.14 -1.66
N TYR A 51 -11.78 -6.83 -2.95
CA TYR A 51 -13.02 -6.37 -3.57
C TYR A 51 -14.14 -7.39 -3.42
N LEU A 52 -13.88 -8.66 -3.72
CA LEU A 52 -14.89 -9.71 -3.68
C LEU A 52 -15.36 -9.99 -2.25
N THR A 53 -14.44 -10.06 -1.29
CA THR A 53 -14.75 -10.24 0.14
C THR A 53 -15.71 -9.15 0.60
N ARG A 54 -15.39 -7.91 0.24
CA ARG A 54 -16.18 -6.74 0.56
C ARG A 54 -17.55 -6.77 -0.12
N TYR A 55 -17.60 -7.07 -1.42
CA TYR A 55 -18.84 -7.20 -2.16
C TYR A 55 -19.76 -8.24 -1.54
N LEU A 56 -19.25 -9.45 -1.28
CA LEU A 56 -20.01 -10.54 -0.71
C LEU A 56 -20.49 -10.22 0.72
N TYR A 57 -19.70 -9.51 1.51
CA TYR A 57 -20.06 -9.14 2.88
C TYR A 57 -21.19 -8.09 2.93
N TYR A 58 -21.12 -7.06 2.09
CA TYR A 58 -22.11 -5.98 2.07
C TYR A 58 -23.36 -6.31 1.25
N LYS A 59 -23.24 -7.13 0.21
CA LYS A 59 -24.38 -7.57 -0.62
C LYS A 59 -24.97 -8.92 -0.17
N ASN A 60 -24.70 -9.35 1.06
CA ASN A 60 -25.26 -10.59 1.60
C ASN A 60 -26.76 -10.44 1.89
N PRO A 61 -27.66 -11.16 1.20
CA PRO A 61 -29.11 -11.05 1.41
C PRO A 61 -29.55 -11.41 2.83
N ASN A 62 -28.84 -12.31 3.51
CA ASN A 62 -29.16 -12.71 4.88
C ASN A 62 -28.80 -11.63 5.90
N ARG A 63 -27.96 -10.66 5.53
CA ARG A 63 -27.57 -9.53 6.35
C ARG A 63 -28.49 -8.33 6.13
N ILE A 64 -29.02 -8.18 4.92
CA ILE A 64 -29.97 -7.12 4.53
C ILE A 64 -31.30 -7.23 5.28
N ASN A 65 -31.61 -8.36 5.92
CA ASN A 65 -32.81 -8.52 6.75
C ASN A 65 -32.62 -8.10 8.22
N LEU A 66 -31.46 -7.52 8.58
CA LEU A 66 -31.25 -6.82 9.86
C LEU A 66 -31.67 -5.35 9.67
N SER A 67 -32.22 -4.72 10.72
CA SER A 67 -32.97 -3.45 10.72
C SER A 67 -32.48 -2.35 9.74
N ASP A 68 -33.44 -1.64 9.14
CA ASP A 68 -33.26 -0.66 8.04
C ASP A 68 -32.18 0.41 8.30
N GLU A 69 -31.97 0.83 9.55
CA GLU A 69 -30.96 1.83 9.94
C GLU A 69 -29.51 1.34 9.76
N GLN A 70 -29.26 0.03 9.92
CA GLN A 70 -27.92 -0.54 9.72
C GLN A 70 -27.63 -0.71 8.22
N ASN A 71 -28.63 -1.07 7.43
CA ASN A 71 -28.47 -1.26 5.98
C ASN A 71 -28.12 0.02 5.22
N GLN A 72 -28.69 1.16 5.60
CA GLN A 72 -28.47 2.40 4.89
C GLN A 72 -27.03 2.91 5.03
N GLN A 73 -26.43 2.77 6.21
CA GLN A 73 -25.02 3.12 6.44
C GLN A 73 -24.04 2.17 5.73
N LEU A 74 -24.40 0.90 5.53
CA LEU A 74 -23.53 -0.18 5.03
C LEU A 74 -23.68 -0.49 3.53
N SER A 75 -24.58 0.20 2.83
CA SER A 75 -24.88 -0.02 1.40
C SER A 75 -23.84 0.57 0.45
N ASP A 76 -22.97 1.44 0.97
CA ASP A 76 -22.03 2.20 0.18
C ASP A 76 -20.79 1.35 -0.14
N ILE A 77 -20.56 1.11 -1.43
CA ILE A 77 -19.40 0.37 -1.97
C ILE A 77 -18.09 1.17 -1.79
N ASN A 78 -18.11 2.20 -0.94
CA ASN A 78 -17.00 3.07 -0.59
C ASN A 78 -16.42 2.77 0.79
N GLN A 79 -17.07 1.91 1.59
CA GLN A 79 -16.47 1.43 2.85
C GLN A 79 -15.21 0.61 2.59
N LEU A 80 -14.24 0.74 3.48
CA LEU A 80 -12.95 0.07 3.39
C LEU A 80 -13.11 -1.39 3.80
N LEU A 81 -12.22 -2.26 3.30
CA LEU A 81 -12.20 -3.66 3.73
C LEU A 81 -11.96 -3.78 5.24
N GLU A 82 -11.24 -2.82 5.82
CA GLU A 82 -10.85 -2.75 7.23
C GLU A 82 -12.05 -2.49 8.15
N ASP A 83 -13.16 -1.98 7.62
CA ASP A 83 -14.38 -1.73 8.39
C ASP A 83 -15.12 -3.04 8.72
N ILE A 84 -14.81 -4.14 8.03
CA ILE A 84 -15.40 -5.44 8.29
C ILE A 84 -14.85 -6.01 9.62
N PRO A 85 -15.70 -6.33 10.63
CA PRO A 85 -15.24 -6.65 11.97
C PRO A 85 -14.20 -7.77 12.06
N PHE A 86 -14.42 -8.87 11.32
CA PHE A 86 -13.48 -10.00 11.33
C PHE A 86 -12.18 -9.68 10.58
N VAL A 87 -12.22 -8.79 9.58
CA VAL A 87 -11.02 -8.33 8.87
C VAL A 87 -10.20 -7.42 9.77
N ARG A 88 -10.85 -6.47 10.46
CA ARG A 88 -10.20 -5.56 11.40
C ARG A 88 -9.38 -6.31 12.45
N ILE A 89 -10.04 -7.27 13.12
CA ILE A 89 -9.39 -8.12 14.13
C ILE A 89 -8.21 -8.90 13.51
N HIS A 90 -8.36 -9.38 12.27
CA HIS A 90 -7.29 -10.08 11.58
C HIS A 90 -6.11 -9.17 11.25
N PHE A 91 -6.34 -7.94 10.76
CA PHE A 91 -5.30 -6.99 10.40
C PHE A 91 -4.60 -6.37 11.61
N GLU A 92 -5.29 -6.19 12.74
CA GLU A 92 -4.66 -5.80 14.01
C GLU A 92 -3.62 -6.84 14.45
N LYS A 93 -3.92 -8.13 14.28
CA LYS A 93 -3.00 -9.22 14.61
C LYS A 93 -1.92 -9.42 13.54
N TYR A 94 -2.28 -9.24 12.27
CA TYR A 94 -1.42 -9.50 11.11
C TYR A 94 -1.51 -8.33 10.10
N PRO A 95 -0.79 -7.22 10.38
CA PRO A 95 -0.85 -6.05 9.51
C PRO A 95 -0.27 -6.36 8.13
N ARG A 96 -0.93 -5.87 7.09
CA ARG A 96 -0.45 -6.05 5.71
C ARG A 96 0.73 -5.12 5.45
N ALA A 97 1.70 -5.59 4.67
CA ALA A 97 2.78 -4.75 4.20
C ALA A 97 2.21 -3.62 3.31
N PRO A 98 2.76 -2.38 3.40
CA PRO A 98 2.30 -1.28 2.57
C PRO A 98 2.59 -1.58 1.09
N LEU A 99 1.68 -1.16 0.22
CA LEU A 99 1.89 -1.26 -1.22
C LEU A 99 3.10 -0.40 -1.65
N PRO A 100 3.85 -0.83 -2.67
CA PRO A 100 4.94 -0.02 -3.21
C PRO A 100 4.38 1.30 -3.76
N LYS A 101 5.08 2.41 -3.51
CA LYS A 101 4.65 3.76 -3.91
C LYS A 101 4.34 3.88 -5.39
N SER A 102 5.06 3.14 -6.24
CA SER A 102 4.81 3.12 -7.69
C SER A 102 3.44 2.59 -8.10
N LEU A 103 2.75 1.84 -7.24
CA LEU A 103 1.37 1.40 -7.46
C LEU A 103 0.35 2.35 -6.83
N LEU A 104 0.76 3.19 -5.87
CA LEU A 104 -0.11 4.11 -5.15
C LEU A 104 -0.22 5.47 -5.83
N TRP A 105 0.86 5.95 -6.45
CA TRP A 105 0.88 7.28 -7.06
C TRP A 105 -0.08 7.40 -8.23
N SER A 106 -0.78 8.53 -8.29
CA SER A 106 -1.48 8.93 -9.50
C SER A 106 -0.47 9.21 -10.63
N GLU A 107 -0.96 9.30 -11.87
CA GLU A 107 -0.09 9.66 -13.00
C GLU A 107 0.49 11.06 -12.83
N GLU A 108 -0.28 12.00 -12.30
CA GLU A 108 0.17 13.36 -12.00
C GLU A 108 1.25 13.38 -10.91
N GLU A 109 1.02 12.68 -9.80
CA GLU A 109 1.99 12.58 -8.70
C GLU A 109 3.29 11.93 -9.17
N ALA A 110 3.18 10.79 -9.86
CA ALA A 110 4.35 10.10 -10.42
C ALA A 110 5.10 11.00 -11.40
N THR A 111 4.40 11.78 -12.23
CA THR A 111 5.00 12.74 -13.16
C THR A 111 5.78 13.82 -12.43
N LEU A 112 5.20 14.44 -11.40
CA LEU A 112 5.87 15.47 -10.59
C LEU A 112 7.14 14.92 -9.94
N ILE A 113 7.04 13.72 -9.37
CA ILE A 113 8.19 13.03 -8.79
C ILE A 113 9.27 12.82 -9.86
N ILE A 114 8.95 12.17 -10.97
CA ILE A 114 9.93 11.89 -12.05
C ILE A 114 10.58 13.19 -12.55
N GLN A 115 9.80 14.24 -12.79
CA GLN A 115 10.30 15.54 -13.24
C GLN A 115 11.24 16.18 -12.21
N SER A 116 10.92 16.12 -10.92
CA SER A 116 11.78 16.66 -9.85
C SER A 116 13.13 15.93 -9.81
N TYR A 117 13.12 14.61 -9.90
CA TYR A 117 14.34 13.79 -9.93
C TYR A 117 15.17 14.08 -11.18
N TYR A 118 14.54 14.25 -12.34
CA TYR A 118 15.22 14.59 -13.58
C TYR A 118 15.85 15.99 -13.54
N ARG A 119 15.15 17.00 -13.02
CA ARG A 119 15.71 18.35 -12.82
C ARG A 119 16.94 18.29 -11.90
N GLY A 120 16.83 17.56 -10.78
CA GLY A 120 17.97 17.34 -9.88
C GLY A 120 19.12 16.60 -10.56
N TYR A 121 18.84 15.59 -11.39
CA TYR A 121 19.85 14.88 -12.18
C TYR A 121 20.56 15.82 -13.15
N ARG A 122 19.82 16.68 -13.87
CA ARG A 122 20.40 17.65 -14.80
C ARG A 122 21.36 18.60 -14.12
N VAL A 123 20.97 19.16 -12.97
CA VAL A 123 21.86 20.02 -12.15
C VAL A 123 23.09 19.25 -11.72
N ARG A 124 22.92 18.04 -11.18
CA ARG A 124 24.06 17.19 -10.79
C ARG A 124 24.94 16.80 -11.97
N LYS A 125 24.47 16.82 -13.21
CA LYS A 125 25.29 16.51 -14.39
C LYS A 125 26.21 17.67 -14.79
N GLN A 126 25.96 18.89 -14.31
CA GLN A 126 26.79 20.06 -14.62
C GLN A 126 28.22 19.85 -14.09
N PRO A 127 29.27 20.17 -14.86
CA PRO A 127 30.67 19.95 -14.47
C PRO A 127 31.02 20.59 -13.13
N GLU A 128 30.69 21.87 -12.94
CA GLU A 128 30.94 22.64 -11.72
C GLU A 128 30.31 21.97 -10.48
N VAL A 129 29.10 21.42 -10.64
CA VAL A 129 28.40 20.72 -9.55
C VAL A 129 29.06 19.36 -9.28
N GLN A 130 29.55 18.65 -10.29
CA GLN A 130 30.30 17.40 -10.09
C GLN A 130 31.63 17.64 -9.38
N GLU A 131 32.37 18.67 -9.79
CA GLU A 131 33.62 19.09 -9.15
C GLU A 131 33.38 19.42 -7.68
N LEU A 132 32.35 20.23 -7.38
CA LEU A 132 31.97 20.53 -5.99
C LEU A 132 31.62 19.25 -5.20
N ARG A 133 30.87 18.32 -5.79
CA ARG A 133 30.50 17.06 -5.11
C ARG A 133 31.69 16.15 -4.88
N GLN A 134 32.66 16.15 -5.79
CA GLN A 134 33.91 15.42 -5.64
C GLN A 134 34.75 16.05 -4.52
N TRP A 135 34.94 17.37 -4.55
CA TRP A 135 35.64 18.09 -3.50
C TRP A 135 34.99 17.87 -2.11
N GLN A 136 33.65 17.92 -2.03
CA GLN A 136 32.92 17.63 -0.78
C GLN A 136 33.06 16.17 -0.32
N ARG A 137 33.32 15.22 -1.22
CA ARG A 137 33.62 13.83 -0.86
C ARG A 137 35.03 13.75 -0.29
N GLU A 138 36.02 14.26 -1.02
CA GLU A 138 37.43 14.27 -0.62
C GLU A 138 37.62 14.98 0.72
N TRP A 139 36.95 16.12 0.91
CA TRP A 139 36.98 16.85 2.17
C TRP A 139 36.42 16.04 3.35
N ARG A 140 35.32 15.30 3.16
CA ARG A 140 34.76 14.42 4.20
C ARG A 140 35.66 13.22 4.50
N GLU A 141 36.36 12.69 3.50
CA GLU A 141 37.31 11.60 3.68
C GLU A 141 38.57 12.08 4.42
N ALA A 142 39.13 13.23 4.02
CA ALA A 142 40.29 13.84 4.67
C ALA A 142 40.00 14.26 6.13
N ASN A 143 38.78 14.72 6.40
CA ASN A 143 38.35 15.16 7.73
C ASN A 143 37.57 14.08 8.51
N ARG A 144 37.65 12.80 8.12
CA ARG A 144 36.88 11.72 8.77
C ARG A 144 37.17 11.59 10.26
N ASN A 145 38.41 11.85 10.66
CA ASN A 145 38.89 11.76 12.04
C ASN A 145 39.14 13.16 12.64
N ILE A 146 38.49 14.20 12.12
CA ILE A 146 38.69 15.57 12.62
C ILE A 146 38.36 15.68 14.11
N HIS A 147 37.40 14.90 14.59
CA HIS A 147 37.05 14.85 16.01
C HIS A 147 38.21 14.33 16.86
N ASP A 148 38.88 13.27 16.42
CA ASP A 148 40.04 12.69 17.12
C ASP A 148 41.23 13.66 17.10
N VAL A 149 41.48 14.30 15.95
CA VAL A 149 42.53 15.33 15.80
C VAL A 149 42.29 16.53 16.72
N VAL A 150 41.05 16.99 16.82
CA VAL A 150 40.66 18.09 17.70
C VAL A 150 40.77 17.68 19.17
N GLU A 151 40.35 16.45 19.51
CA GLU A 151 40.46 15.93 20.87
C GLU A 151 41.92 15.79 21.32
N ASP A 152 42.80 15.25 20.48
CA ASP A 152 44.24 15.15 20.74
C ASP A 152 44.89 16.53 20.86
N PHE A 153 44.50 17.49 20.03
CA PHE A 153 44.95 18.88 20.14
C PHE A 153 44.63 19.48 21.52
N TRP A 154 43.40 19.31 22.01
CA TRP A 154 43.00 19.82 23.32
C TRP A 154 43.71 19.07 24.46
N ARG A 155 43.88 17.75 24.38
CA ARG A 155 44.63 16.96 25.38
C ARG A 155 46.06 17.47 25.57
N GLN A 156 46.74 17.83 24.48
CA GLN A 156 48.11 18.39 24.52
C GLN A 156 48.17 19.77 25.20
N HIS A 157 47.11 20.59 25.07
CA HIS A 157 47.09 21.97 25.58
C HIS A 157 46.37 22.15 26.92
N THR A 158 45.72 21.11 27.45
CA THR A 158 45.07 21.12 28.77
C THR A 158 45.80 20.32 29.84
N SER A 159 46.96 19.72 29.51
CA SER A 159 47.82 19.09 30.52
C SER A 159 48.44 20.17 31.42
N PRO A 160 48.17 20.21 32.74
CA PRO A 160 48.78 21.21 33.62
C PRO A 160 50.29 20.95 33.71
N SER A 161 51.09 22.01 33.65
CA SER A 161 52.54 21.93 33.88
C SER A 161 52.84 21.20 35.18
N PRO A 162 53.79 20.25 35.21
CA PRO A 162 54.14 19.57 36.45
C PRO A 162 54.72 20.61 37.43
N VAL A 163 54.10 20.68 38.62
CA VAL A 163 54.54 21.48 39.77
C VAL A 163 55.71 20.78 40.45
#